data_AF-A0A7S0XP19-F1
#
_entry.id   AF-A0A7S0XP19-F1
#
_cell.length_a   1.000
_cell.length_b   1.000
_cell.length_c   1.000
_cell.angle_alpha   90.00
_cell.angle_beta   90.00
_cell.angle_gamma   90.00
#
_symmetry.space_group_name_H-M   'P 1'
#
loop_
_entity.id
_entity.type
_entity.pdbx_description
1 polymer ?
#
loop_
_entity_poly.entity_id
_entity_poly.type
_entity_poly.pdbx_seq_one_letter_code
_entity_poly.pdbx_strand_id
1 'polypeptide(L)'
;TSPPDKRGLAQGVNITVMNLGAAVSPFVLGAISDMAGTPTAIWICIAISFIAALINIPLIWVKGCNIPAKPRTGEKKPLKGEDKEMVEKALRGEWIPAEALEEIQEERYNNKQPYLVVPVRSYEEEKDELKVLRKRAKEDFIYYQRKYNEYLHRYNTLPASERRAFCDQINRSSEVSNQDEVDAVNADVGKWFADYLIDSGYHPHTDSTAIKQLIMTSFPVVNKGGAPFHPLNIERILLEYQKGYTRLIEMEGYDEGNEMRIGRVLQSARSVIYMQSI
;
A
#
# COMPACT_ATOMS: atom_id res chain seq x y z
N THR A 1 16.36 0.51 -11.03
CA THR A 1 16.29 -0.37 -9.84
C THR A 1 17.08 -1.62 -10.13
N SER A 2 17.95 -2.05 -9.21
CA SER A 2 18.68 -3.30 -9.41
C SER A 2 17.70 -4.49 -9.44
N PRO A 3 17.89 -5.46 -10.35
CA PRO A 3 17.11 -6.70 -10.39
C PRO A 3 17.01 -7.32 -8.99
N PRO A 4 15.85 -7.88 -8.59
CA PRO A 4 15.63 -8.39 -7.23
C PRO A 4 16.72 -9.36 -6.76
N ASP A 5 17.21 -10.20 -7.67
CA ASP A 5 18.29 -11.19 -7.48
C ASP A 5 19.68 -10.56 -7.26
N LYS A 6 19.87 -9.27 -7.59
CA LYS A 6 21.16 -8.57 -7.50
C LYS A 6 21.18 -7.43 -6.49
N ARG A 7 20.08 -7.19 -5.77
CA ARG A 7 20.00 -6.12 -4.76
C ARG A 7 21.02 -6.29 -3.65
N GLY A 8 21.16 -7.52 -3.12
CA GLY A 8 22.14 -7.83 -2.09
C GLY A 8 23.59 -7.59 -2.54
N LEU A 9 23.93 -7.96 -3.78
CA LEU A 9 25.24 -7.70 -4.36
C LEU A 9 25.50 -6.18 -4.52
N ALA A 10 24.54 -5.44 -5.08
CA ALA A 10 24.68 -4.01 -5.27
C ALA A 10 24.83 -3.25 -3.94
N GLN A 11 24.05 -3.63 -2.92
CA GLN A 11 24.18 -3.09 -1.56
C GLN A 11 25.53 -3.45 -0.94
N GLY A 12 25.96 -4.71 -1.07
CA GLY A 12 27.25 -5.18 -0.56
C GLY A 12 28.44 -4.44 -1.18
N VAL A 13 28.42 -4.23 -2.49
CA VAL A 13 29.44 -3.45 -3.20
C VAL A 13 29.44 -2.00 -2.73
N ASN A 14 28.26 -1.37 -2.62
CA ASN A 14 28.15 0.01 -2.13
C ASN A 14 28.73 0.18 -0.71
N ILE A 15 28.36 -0.71 0.21
CA ILE A 15 28.87 -0.71 1.59
C ILE A 15 30.39 -0.94 1.60
N THR A 16 30.90 -1.86 0.76
CA THR A 16 32.34 -2.14 0.67
C THR A 16 33.13 -0.91 0.22
N VAL A 17 32.65 -0.21 -0.83
CA VAL A 17 33.30 1.01 -1.33
C VAL A 17 33.26 2.13 -0.29
N MET A 18 32.13 2.32 0.40
CA MET A 18 32.01 3.31 1.47
C MET A 18 32.98 3.02 2.63
N ASN A 19 33.03 1.78 3.09
CA ASN A 19 33.91 1.37 4.19
C ASN A 19 35.39 1.48 3.81
N LEU A 20 35.75 1.10 2.58
CA LEU A 20 37.11 1.25 2.07
C LEU A 20 37.51 2.73 1.99
N GLY A 21 36.62 3.57 1.44
CA GLY A 21 36.83 5.02 1.40
C GLY A 21 37.00 5.63 2.79
N ALA A 22 36.15 5.24 3.74
CA ALA A 22 36.25 5.69 5.13
C ALA A 22 37.53 5.21 5.83
N ALA A 23 38.02 4.01 5.51
CA ALA A 23 39.26 3.48 6.07
C ALA A 23 40.52 4.16 5.50
N VAL A 24 40.54 4.46 4.20
CA VAL A 24 41.72 4.99 3.50
C VAL A 24 41.80 6.52 3.56
N SER A 25 40.66 7.21 3.52
CA SER A 25 40.61 8.67 3.44
C SER A 25 41.38 9.41 4.55
N PRO A 26 41.37 8.99 5.84
CA PRO A 26 42.10 9.73 6.88
C PRO A 26 43.62 9.70 6.65
N PHE A 27 44.17 8.61 6.14
CA PHE A 27 45.60 8.47 5.87
C PHE A 27 46.04 9.34 4.69
N VAL A 28 45.26 9.33 3.61
CA VAL A 28 45.54 10.14 2.41
C VAL A 28 45.41 11.63 2.73
N LEU A 29 44.34 12.03 3.42
CA LEU A 29 44.14 13.42 3.81
C LEU A 29 45.17 13.89 4.85
N GLY A 30 45.58 13.02 5.78
CA GLY A 30 46.66 13.30 6.72
C GLY A 30 47.98 13.58 6.01
N ALA A 31 48.39 12.68 5.10
CA ALA A 31 49.62 12.86 4.33
C ALA A 31 49.60 14.14 3.47
N ILE A 32 48.46 14.45 2.83
CA ILE A 32 48.29 15.70 2.05
C ILE A 32 48.36 16.92 2.97
N SER A 33 47.74 16.86 4.15
CA SER A 33 47.79 17.96 5.12
C SER A 33 49.21 18.21 5.63
N ASP A 34 49.98 17.16 5.87
CA ASP A 34 51.36 17.27 6.36
C ASP A 34 52.30 17.84 5.29
N MET A 35 52.07 17.52 4.01
CA MET A 35 52.91 17.99 2.90
C MET A 35 52.54 19.39 2.37
N ALA A 36 51.25 19.69 2.25
CA ALA A 36 50.75 20.87 1.55
C ALA A 36 49.92 21.83 2.43
N GLY A 37 49.76 21.49 3.70
CA GLY A 37 49.01 22.26 4.68
C GLY A 37 47.50 22.00 4.65
N THR A 38 46.85 22.26 5.77
CA THR A 38 45.41 22.05 5.99
C THR A 38 44.51 22.82 5.01
N PRO A 39 44.80 24.08 4.62
CA PRO A 39 43.94 24.80 3.66
C PRO A 39 43.85 24.12 2.29
N THR A 40 44.97 23.53 1.82
CA THR A 40 45.02 22.80 0.55
C THR A 40 44.21 21.51 0.62
N ALA A 41 44.29 20.78 1.73
CA ALA A 41 43.49 19.57 1.95
C ALA A 41 41.98 19.86 1.95
N ILE A 42 41.54 20.99 2.54
CA ILE A 42 40.13 21.41 2.52
C ILE A 42 39.64 21.64 1.08
N TRP A 43 40.41 22.36 0.26
CA TRP A 43 40.04 22.59 -1.14
C TRP A 43 39.96 21.31 -1.97
N ILE A 44 40.83 20.33 -1.70
CA ILE A 44 40.77 19.02 -2.33
C ILE A 44 39.47 18.28 -1.95
N CYS A 45 39.07 18.30 -0.68
CA CYS A 45 37.81 17.71 -0.24
C CYS A 45 36.59 18.36 -0.91
N ILE A 46 36.58 19.69 -1.05
CA ILE A 46 35.53 20.42 -1.76
C ILE A 46 35.49 19.99 -3.23
N ALA A 47 36.65 19.92 -3.91
CA ALA A 47 36.73 19.51 -5.31
C ALA A 47 36.23 18.07 -5.52
N ILE A 48 36.61 17.12 -4.66
CA ILE A 48 36.13 15.74 -4.70
C ILE A 48 34.60 15.68 -4.53
N SER A 49 34.06 16.46 -3.58
CA SER A 49 32.61 16.51 -3.34
C SER A 49 31.85 17.07 -4.54
N PHE A 50 32.40 18.09 -5.20
CA PHE A 50 31.83 18.66 -6.41
C PHE A 50 31.86 17.68 -7.59
N ILE A 51 32.97 16.97 -7.80
CA ILE A 51 33.07 15.92 -8.82
C ILE A 51 32.07 14.80 -8.54
N ALA A 52 31.95 14.37 -7.29
CA ALA A 52 30.96 13.36 -6.89
C ALA A 52 29.53 13.82 -7.18
N ALA A 53 29.20 15.09 -6.92
CA ALA A 53 27.90 15.65 -7.29
C ALA A 53 27.69 15.63 -8.82
N LEU A 54 28.69 16.02 -9.61
CA LEU A 54 28.60 16.01 -11.08
C LEU A 54 28.41 14.60 -11.66
N ILE A 55 29.01 13.58 -11.05
CA ILE A 55 28.81 12.17 -11.46
C ILE A 55 27.41 11.69 -11.07
N ASN A 56 26.89 12.13 -9.91
CA ASN A 56 25.59 11.69 -9.41
C ASN A 56 24.40 12.43 -10.05
N ILE A 57 24.55 13.68 -10.49
CA ILE A 57 23.45 14.48 -11.08
C ILE A 57 22.83 13.77 -12.31
N PRO A 58 23.60 13.28 -13.30
CA PRO A 58 23.03 12.54 -14.43
C PRO A 58 22.29 11.27 -14.00
N LEU A 59 22.71 10.62 -12.91
CA LEU A 59 22.06 9.40 -12.39
C LEU A 59 20.66 9.67 -11.83
N ILE A 60 20.38 10.91 -11.39
CA ILE A 60 19.03 11.33 -10.94
C ILE A 60 18.03 11.36 -12.12
N TRP A 61 18.51 11.43 -13.36
CA TRP A 61 17.67 11.42 -14.56
C TRP A 61 17.53 10.03 -15.19
N VAL A 62 18.27 9.03 -14.70
CA VAL A 62 18.17 7.66 -15.18
C VAL A 62 16.99 6.97 -14.51
N LYS A 63 15.99 6.53 -15.30
CA LYS A 63 14.82 5.79 -14.82
C LYS A 63 15.24 4.65 -13.88
N GLY A 64 14.85 4.75 -12.61
CA GLY A 64 15.10 3.75 -11.58
C GLY A 64 16.37 3.96 -10.71
N CYS A 65 17.11 5.05 -10.91
CA CYS A 65 18.13 5.58 -9.99
C CYS A 65 17.70 6.88 -9.30
N ASN A 66 16.48 7.35 -9.59
CA ASN A 66 15.89 8.53 -8.97
C ASN A 66 15.80 8.33 -7.46
N ILE A 67 16.02 9.43 -6.72
CA ILE A 67 15.79 9.48 -5.28
C ILE A 67 14.32 9.06 -5.05
N PRO A 68 14.05 8.05 -4.18
CA PRO A 68 12.68 7.66 -3.89
C PRO A 68 11.92 8.88 -3.38
N ALA A 69 10.66 9.04 -3.82
CA ALA A 69 9.84 10.15 -3.38
C ALA A 69 9.83 10.20 -1.84
N LYS A 70 9.97 11.38 -1.26
CA LYS A 70 9.83 11.48 0.21
C LYS A 70 8.44 10.99 0.60
N PRO A 71 8.29 10.32 1.77
CA PRO A 71 6.98 9.97 2.29
C PRO A 71 6.06 11.19 2.23
N ARG A 72 4.89 11.03 1.61
CA ARG A 72 3.97 12.17 1.37
C ARG A 72 3.32 12.64 2.68
N THR A 73 3.27 11.78 3.68
CA THR A 73 2.68 12.06 4.99
C THR A 73 3.74 12.52 5.99
N GLY A 74 3.61 13.74 6.51
CA GLY A 74 4.59 14.34 7.43
C GLY A 74 4.70 13.69 8.82
N GLU A 75 3.81 12.76 9.20
CA GLU A 75 3.61 12.43 10.62
C GLU A 75 3.67 10.94 11.00
N LYS A 76 3.76 10.00 10.06
CA LYS A 76 3.68 8.57 10.40
C LYS A 76 5.06 7.94 10.35
N LYS A 77 5.73 7.89 11.51
CA LYS A 77 6.94 7.05 11.68
C LYS A 77 6.52 5.60 11.88
N PRO A 78 7.34 4.62 11.47
CA PRO A 78 7.14 3.23 11.86
C PRO A 78 7.02 3.09 13.37
N LEU A 79 6.02 2.36 13.84
CA LEU A 79 5.85 2.02 15.26
C LEU A 79 6.85 0.93 15.67
N LYS A 80 6.96 0.70 16.98
CA LYS A 80 7.87 -0.31 17.52
C LYS A 80 7.31 -1.72 17.30
N GLY A 81 7.90 -2.42 16.35
CA GLY A 81 7.57 -3.80 15.96
C GLY A 81 7.17 -3.91 14.49
N GLU A 82 6.82 -2.78 13.87
CA GLU A 82 6.52 -2.71 12.44
C GLU A 82 7.78 -2.89 11.59
N ASP A 83 7.63 -3.53 10.43
CA ASP A 83 8.66 -3.51 9.39
C ASP A 83 8.78 -2.09 8.83
N LYS A 84 9.83 -1.39 9.29
CA LYS A 84 10.13 0.00 8.93
C LYS A 84 10.23 0.18 7.42
N GLU A 85 10.79 -0.78 6.70
CA GLU A 85 10.95 -0.67 5.25
C GLU A 85 9.58 -0.74 4.56
N MET A 86 8.70 -1.64 5.00
CA MET A 86 7.35 -1.78 4.42
C MET A 86 6.45 -0.59 4.76
N VAL A 87 6.51 -0.09 6.00
CA VAL A 87 5.77 1.13 6.39
C VAL A 87 6.22 2.32 5.56
N GLU A 88 7.53 2.51 5.39
CA GLU A 88 8.04 3.60 4.57
C GLU A 88 7.65 3.46 3.10
N LYS A 89 7.65 2.24 2.54
CA LYS A 89 7.14 1.99 1.17
C LYS A 89 5.66 2.36 1.05
N ALA A 90 4.83 1.89 1.99
CA ALA A 90 3.42 2.23 2.03
C ALA A 90 3.20 3.75 2.07
N LEU A 91 3.93 4.47 2.93
CA LEU A 91 3.83 5.93 3.07
C LEU A 91 4.38 6.73 1.87
N ARG A 92 5.14 6.08 0.99
CA ARG A 92 5.53 6.64 -0.32
C ARG A 92 4.49 6.37 -1.41
N GLY A 93 3.44 5.59 -1.11
CA GLY A 93 2.47 5.11 -2.10
C GLY A 93 3.06 4.03 -3.00
N GLU A 94 4.18 3.42 -2.63
CA GLU A 94 4.74 2.28 -3.36
C GLU A 94 3.89 1.04 -3.06
N TRP A 95 3.74 0.18 -4.07
CA TRP A 95 3.04 -1.08 -3.87
C TRP A 95 3.78 -1.96 -2.87
N ILE A 96 3.03 -2.45 -1.88
CA ILE A 96 3.39 -3.56 -1.00
C ILE A 96 2.29 -4.63 -1.09
N PRO A 97 2.61 -5.93 -0.92
CA PRO A 97 1.60 -6.97 -0.88
C PRO A 97 0.53 -6.70 0.18
N ALA A 98 -0.73 -7.02 -0.11
CA ALA A 98 -1.84 -6.81 0.83
C ALA A 98 -1.63 -7.52 2.18
N GLU A 99 -0.96 -8.68 2.17
CA GLU A 99 -0.59 -9.42 3.38
C GLU A 99 0.35 -8.63 4.28
N ALA A 100 1.42 -8.06 3.71
CA ALA A 100 2.36 -7.22 4.46
C ALA A 100 1.72 -5.93 4.99
N LEU A 101 0.79 -5.34 4.21
CA LEU A 101 0.01 -4.20 4.70
C LEU A 101 -0.88 -4.61 5.87
N GLU A 102 -1.58 -5.73 5.78
CA GLU A 102 -2.45 -6.22 6.86
C GLU A 102 -1.66 -6.55 8.13
N GLU A 103 -0.44 -7.10 8.04
CA GLU A 103 0.42 -7.31 9.22
C GLU A 103 0.70 -5.99 9.97
N ILE A 104 1.01 -4.91 9.23
CA ILE A 104 1.18 -3.57 9.80
C ILE A 104 -0.13 -3.10 10.45
N GLN A 105 -1.27 -3.31 9.76
CA GLN A 105 -2.58 -2.91 10.28
C GLN A 105 -2.98 -3.72 11.52
N GLU A 106 -2.68 -5.02 11.58
CA GLU A 106 -2.94 -5.89 12.73
C GLU A 106 -2.10 -5.48 13.93
N GLU A 107 -0.84 -5.12 13.73
CA GLU A 107 -0.01 -4.60 14.80
C GLU A 107 -0.59 -3.28 15.35
N ARG A 108 -1.03 -2.38 14.47
CA ARG A 108 -1.74 -1.14 14.87
C ARG A 108 -3.03 -1.44 15.60
N TYR A 109 -3.81 -2.39 15.09
CA TYR A 109 -5.05 -2.87 15.71
C TYR A 109 -4.80 -3.37 17.13
N ASN A 110 -3.81 -4.24 17.33
CA ASN A 110 -3.45 -4.78 18.64
C ASN A 110 -2.96 -3.71 19.61
N ASN A 111 -2.28 -2.68 19.08
CA ASN A 111 -1.83 -1.50 19.83
C ASN A 111 -2.89 -0.40 19.96
N LYS A 112 -4.13 -0.64 19.52
CA LYS A 112 -5.26 0.31 19.55
C LYS A 112 -4.96 1.63 18.82
N GLN A 113 -4.16 1.54 17.76
CA GLN A 113 -3.83 2.66 16.88
C GLN A 113 -4.75 2.65 15.65
N PRO A 114 -4.98 3.83 15.03
CA PRO A 114 -5.60 3.91 13.72
C PRO A 114 -4.77 3.22 12.65
N TYR A 115 -5.46 2.71 11.63
CA TYR A 115 -4.82 2.15 10.45
C TYR A 115 -3.97 3.17 9.70
N LEU A 116 -2.91 2.67 9.08
CA LEU A 116 -2.07 3.43 8.17
C LEU A 116 -2.89 3.88 6.96
N VAL A 117 -2.93 5.18 6.72
CA VAL A 117 -3.50 5.75 5.50
C VAL A 117 -2.41 5.72 4.43
N VAL A 118 -2.66 4.99 3.36
CA VAL A 118 -1.71 4.82 2.25
C VAL A 118 -2.01 5.88 1.19
N PRO A 119 -1.06 6.78 0.85
CA PRO A 119 -1.27 7.75 -0.20
C PRO A 119 -1.38 7.07 -1.57
N VAL A 120 -2.17 7.68 -2.44
CA VAL A 120 -2.42 7.19 -3.79
C VAL A 120 -1.46 7.88 -4.75
N ARG A 121 -0.75 7.09 -5.57
CA ARG A 121 0.04 7.65 -6.67
C ARG A 121 -0.91 8.15 -7.76
N SER A 122 -0.50 9.18 -8.49
CA SER A 122 -1.32 9.69 -9.59
C SER A 122 -1.32 8.71 -10.77
N TYR A 123 -2.35 8.80 -11.60
CA TYR A 123 -2.46 7.97 -12.81
C TYR A 123 -1.23 8.11 -13.71
N GLU A 124 -0.74 9.34 -13.90
CA GLU A 124 0.45 9.62 -14.73
C GLU A 124 1.71 8.91 -14.21
N GLU A 125 1.86 8.77 -12.89
CA GLU A 125 2.99 8.06 -12.29
C GLU A 125 2.90 6.54 -12.48
N GLU A 126 1.71 6.00 -12.74
CA GLU A 126 1.43 4.55 -12.76
C GLU A 126 0.98 4.00 -14.12
N LYS A 127 0.68 4.85 -15.11
CA LYS A 127 0.12 4.42 -16.40
C LYS A 127 1.01 3.43 -17.16
N ASP A 128 2.33 3.57 -17.03
CA ASP A 128 3.31 2.63 -17.62
C ASP A 128 3.36 1.28 -16.88
N GLU A 129 2.81 1.22 -15.67
CA GLU A 129 2.85 0.08 -14.75
C GLU A 129 1.50 -0.65 -14.63
N LEU A 130 0.45 -0.25 -15.36
CA LEU A 130 -0.92 -0.80 -15.20
C LEU A 130 -0.99 -2.33 -15.35
N LYS A 131 -0.20 -2.90 -16.26
CA LYS A 131 -0.10 -4.37 -16.43
C LYS A 131 0.46 -5.05 -15.18
N VAL A 132 1.44 -4.41 -14.54
CA VAL A 132 2.06 -4.89 -13.30
C VAL A 132 1.08 -4.75 -12.14
N LEU A 133 0.36 -3.63 -12.07
CA LEU A 133 -0.69 -3.39 -11.07
C LEU A 133 -1.77 -4.47 -11.15
N ARG A 134 -2.28 -4.78 -12.36
CA ARG A 134 -3.27 -5.84 -12.57
C ARG A 134 -2.76 -7.21 -12.10
N LYS A 135 -1.50 -7.54 -12.41
CA LYS A 135 -0.88 -8.81 -11.95
C LYS A 135 -0.78 -8.88 -10.43
N ARG A 136 -0.35 -7.80 -9.78
CA ARG A 136 -0.23 -7.70 -8.32
C ARG A 136 -1.60 -7.82 -7.63
N ALA A 137 -2.61 -7.15 -8.18
CA ALA A 137 -3.98 -7.18 -7.66
C ALA A 137 -4.58 -8.60 -7.60
N LYS A 138 -4.12 -9.54 -8.44
CA LYS A 138 -4.55 -10.96 -8.36
C LYS A 138 -4.29 -11.55 -6.98
N GLU A 139 -3.05 -11.43 -6.51
CA GLU A 139 -2.62 -11.98 -5.22
C GLU A 139 -3.34 -11.26 -4.08
N ASP A 140 -3.48 -9.94 -4.19
CA ASP A 140 -4.17 -9.11 -3.20
C ASP A 140 -5.67 -9.45 -3.09
N PHE A 141 -6.36 -9.70 -4.21
CA PHE A 141 -7.78 -10.10 -4.19
C PHE A 141 -7.99 -11.46 -3.55
N ILE A 142 -7.13 -12.44 -3.85
CA ILE A 142 -7.18 -13.77 -3.25
C ILE A 142 -6.92 -13.68 -1.75
N TYR A 143 -5.92 -12.88 -1.35
CA TYR A 143 -5.63 -12.63 0.06
C TYR A 143 -6.84 -12.03 0.78
N TYR A 144 -7.42 -10.95 0.27
CA TYR A 144 -8.58 -10.32 0.91
C TYR A 144 -9.79 -11.23 0.97
N GLN A 145 -10.09 -11.99 -0.09
CA GLN A 145 -11.17 -12.98 -0.07
C GLN A 145 -10.99 -14.00 1.07
N ARG A 146 -9.77 -14.52 1.27
CA ARG A 146 -9.45 -15.41 2.39
C ARG A 146 -9.56 -14.68 3.73
N LYS A 147 -9.07 -13.45 3.82
CA LYS A 147 -9.07 -12.67 5.06
C LYS A 147 -10.49 -12.33 5.55
N TYR A 148 -11.40 -11.95 4.65
CA TYR A 148 -12.80 -11.72 5.02
C TYR A 148 -13.50 -13.00 5.47
N ASN A 149 -13.16 -14.16 4.89
CA ASN A 149 -13.61 -15.46 5.38
C ASN A 149 -13.11 -15.74 6.80
N GLU A 150 -11.84 -15.46 7.09
CA GLU A 150 -11.26 -15.60 8.43
C GLU A 150 -11.94 -14.69 9.44
N TYR A 151 -12.17 -13.41 9.09
CA TYR A 151 -12.90 -12.47 9.95
C TYR A 151 -14.34 -12.93 10.21
N LEU A 152 -15.03 -13.42 9.19
CA LEU A 152 -16.37 -13.97 9.30
C LEU A 152 -16.40 -15.20 10.20
N HIS A 153 -15.46 -16.14 10.00
CA HIS A 153 -15.33 -17.33 10.84
C HIS A 153 -15.04 -16.96 12.29
N ARG A 154 -14.04 -16.11 12.52
CA ARG A 154 -13.70 -15.58 13.85
C ARG A 154 -14.92 -14.97 14.51
N TYR A 155 -15.62 -14.05 13.84
CA TYR A 155 -16.82 -13.42 14.37
C TYR A 155 -17.92 -14.43 14.77
N ASN A 156 -18.15 -15.43 13.92
CA ASN A 156 -19.17 -16.45 14.16
C ASN A 156 -18.82 -17.40 15.32
N THR A 157 -17.52 -17.66 15.53
CA THR A 157 -17.03 -18.47 16.66
C THR A 157 -16.92 -17.72 17.99
N LEU A 158 -16.94 -16.38 17.96
CA LEU A 158 -16.86 -15.58 19.18
C LEU A 158 -18.12 -15.75 20.05
N PRO A 159 -17.94 -15.84 21.40
CA PRO A 159 -19.05 -15.74 22.35
C PRO A 159 -19.84 -14.46 22.12
N ALA A 160 -21.18 -14.52 22.30
CA ALA A 160 -22.04 -13.36 22.09
C ALA A 160 -21.62 -12.12 22.90
N SER A 161 -21.07 -12.33 24.11
CA SER A 161 -20.53 -11.29 24.99
C SER A 161 -19.32 -10.55 24.40
N GLU A 162 -18.54 -11.17 23.52
CA GLU A 162 -17.30 -10.61 22.97
C GLU A 162 -17.51 -9.94 21.60
N ARG A 163 -18.62 -10.24 20.91
CA ARG A 163 -18.92 -9.71 19.57
C ARG A 163 -18.98 -8.18 19.53
N ARG A 164 -19.44 -7.53 20.61
CA ARG A 164 -19.47 -6.07 20.68
C ARG A 164 -18.06 -5.49 20.73
N ALA A 165 -17.20 -6.02 21.60
CA ALA A 165 -15.81 -5.58 21.72
C ALA A 165 -15.03 -5.76 20.40
N PHE A 166 -15.29 -6.86 19.69
CA PHE A 166 -14.74 -7.09 18.35
C PHE A 166 -15.13 -5.98 17.36
N CYS A 167 -16.41 -5.60 17.30
CA CYS A 167 -16.89 -4.52 16.44
C CYS A 167 -16.31 -3.16 16.85
N ASP A 168 -16.25 -2.86 18.15
CA ASP A 168 -15.73 -1.60 18.67
C ASP A 168 -14.26 -1.42 18.36
N GLN A 169 -13.48 -2.50 18.40
CA GLN A 169 -12.08 -2.45 18.05
C GLN A 169 -11.88 -2.22 16.54
N ILE A 170 -12.68 -2.83 15.67
CA ILE A 170 -12.64 -2.55 14.21
C ILE A 170 -13.00 -1.08 13.95
N ASN A 171 -14.05 -0.56 14.59
CA ASN A 171 -14.44 0.83 14.47
C ASN A 171 -13.29 1.76 14.86
N ARG A 172 -12.67 1.53 16.03
CA ARG A 172 -11.54 2.33 16.51
C ARG A 172 -10.36 2.31 15.55
N SER A 173 -9.97 1.14 15.04
CA SER A 173 -8.85 1.05 14.10
C SER A 173 -9.17 1.70 12.74
N SER A 174 -10.46 1.77 12.39
CA SER A 174 -10.95 2.47 11.19
C SER A 174 -11.22 3.96 11.44
N GLU A 175 -11.06 4.47 12.66
CA GLU A 175 -11.22 5.90 12.93
C GLU A 175 -10.17 6.70 12.19
N VAL A 176 -10.64 7.74 11.53
CA VAL A 176 -9.80 8.64 10.75
C VAL A 176 -9.10 9.60 11.70
N SER A 177 -7.78 9.48 11.81
CA SER A 177 -6.97 10.38 12.64
C SER A 177 -6.90 11.81 12.08
N ASN A 178 -7.05 11.96 10.76
CA ASN A 178 -7.02 13.23 10.05
C ASN A 178 -7.98 13.17 8.85
N GLN A 179 -9.12 13.87 8.95
CA GLN A 179 -10.15 13.84 7.92
C GLN A 179 -9.68 14.47 6.61
N ASP A 180 -8.89 15.55 6.68
CA ASP A 180 -8.35 16.22 5.49
C ASP A 180 -7.41 15.30 4.70
N GLU A 181 -6.62 14.47 5.41
CA GLU A 181 -5.75 13.46 4.78
C GLU A 181 -6.59 12.41 4.03
N VAL A 182 -7.68 11.93 4.64
CA VAL A 182 -8.56 10.95 4.01
C VAL A 182 -9.33 11.55 2.84
N ASP A 183 -9.80 12.79 2.96
CA ASP A 183 -10.50 13.49 1.88
C ASP A 183 -9.55 13.75 0.70
N ALA A 184 -8.29 14.11 0.97
CA ALA A 184 -7.27 14.24 -0.06
C ALA A 184 -7.00 12.90 -0.78
N VAL A 185 -6.84 11.80 -0.03
CA VAL A 185 -6.67 10.47 -0.62
C VAL A 185 -7.89 10.06 -1.45
N ASN A 186 -9.10 10.30 -0.96
CA ASN A 186 -10.34 10.01 -1.69
C ASN A 186 -10.44 10.83 -2.99
N ALA A 187 -10.05 12.10 -2.95
CA ALA A 187 -9.99 12.96 -4.14
C ALA A 187 -8.95 12.43 -5.15
N ASP A 188 -7.79 11.97 -4.67
CA ASP A 188 -6.73 11.39 -5.51
C ASP A 188 -7.19 10.08 -6.17
N VAL A 189 -7.91 9.20 -5.46
CA VAL A 189 -8.53 8.00 -6.06
C VAL A 189 -9.52 8.38 -7.15
N GLY A 190 -10.40 9.35 -6.87
CA GLY A 190 -11.38 9.82 -7.84
C GLY A 190 -10.74 10.41 -9.09
N LYS A 191 -9.67 11.20 -8.90
CA LYS A 191 -8.88 11.77 -9.99
C LYS A 191 -8.18 10.69 -10.80
N TRP A 192 -7.52 9.73 -10.14
CA TRP A 192 -6.86 8.61 -10.81
C TRP A 192 -7.83 7.86 -11.71
N PHE A 193 -9.03 7.56 -11.20
CA PHE A 193 -10.04 6.85 -11.96
C PHE A 193 -10.56 7.65 -13.17
N ALA A 194 -10.79 8.96 -12.99
CA ALA A 194 -11.19 9.83 -14.08
C ALA A 194 -10.11 9.92 -15.18
N ASP A 195 -8.84 10.06 -14.79
CA ASP A 195 -7.71 10.12 -15.71
C ASP A 195 -7.56 8.78 -16.48
N TYR A 196 -7.67 7.64 -15.79
CA TYR A 196 -7.67 6.31 -16.41
C TYR A 196 -8.78 6.13 -17.44
N LEU A 197 -10.01 6.56 -17.12
CA LEU A 197 -11.14 6.47 -18.04
C LEU A 197 -10.88 7.26 -19.32
N ILE A 198 -10.35 8.48 -19.20
CA ILE A 198 -10.02 9.33 -20.35
C ILE A 198 -8.95 8.67 -21.21
N ASP A 199 -7.85 8.19 -20.63
CA ASP A 199 -6.78 7.52 -21.37
C ASP A 199 -7.25 6.21 -22.03
N SER A 200 -8.20 5.51 -21.39
CA SER A 200 -8.84 4.31 -21.91
C SER A 200 -9.88 4.57 -23.00
N GLY A 201 -10.06 5.83 -23.42
CA GLY A 201 -10.98 6.22 -24.50
C GLY A 201 -12.44 6.43 -24.09
N TYR A 202 -12.74 6.50 -22.79
CA TYR A 202 -14.05 6.91 -22.32
C TYR A 202 -14.18 8.43 -22.29
N HIS A 203 -15.43 8.92 -22.35
CA HIS A 203 -15.73 10.35 -22.28
C HIS A 203 -16.66 10.67 -21.09
N PRO A 204 -16.13 10.74 -19.85
CA PRO A 204 -16.94 10.99 -18.65
C PRO A 204 -17.84 12.22 -18.68
N HIS A 205 -17.45 13.23 -19.46
CA HIS A 205 -18.18 14.48 -19.60
C HIS A 205 -19.42 14.38 -20.50
N THR A 206 -19.45 13.46 -21.48
CA THR A 206 -20.64 13.21 -22.33
C THR A 206 -21.45 12.02 -21.85
N ASP A 207 -20.80 10.98 -21.32
CA ASP A 207 -21.43 9.69 -20.99
C ASP A 207 -21.60 9.48 -19.48
N SER A 208 -21.73 10.57 -18.73
CA SER A 208 -21.70 10.55 -17.26
C SER A 208 -22.73 9.60 -16.63
N THR A 209 -23.94 9.48 -17.20
CA THR A 209 -24.97 8.55 -16.72
C THR A 209 -24.58 7.10 -16.92
N ALA A 210 -24.07 6.74 -18.10
CA ALA A 210 -23.65 5.37 -18.39
C ALA A 210 -22.46 4.97 -17.51
N ILE A 211 -21.48 5.86 -17.34
CA ILE A 211 -20.32 5.62 -16.47
C ILE A 211 -20.74 5.47 -15.01
N LYS A 212 -21.64 6.31 -14.50
CA LYS A 212 -22.20 6.15 -13.15
C LYS A 212 -22.88 4.80 -12.97
N GLN A 213 -23.65 4.35 -13.96
CA GLN A 213 -24.29 3.04 -13.92
C GLN A 213 -23.27 1.89 -13.91
N LEU A 214 -22.18 2.00 -14.69
CA LEU A 214 -21.07 1.03 -14.68
C LEU A 214 -20.39 0.98 -13.30
N ILE A 215 -20.13 2.13 -12.69
CA ILE A 215 -19.55 2.22 -11.34
C ILE A 215 -20.48 1.54 -10.33
N MET A 216 -21.77 1.90 -10.30
CA MET A 216 -22.75 1.31 -9.37
C MET A 216 -22.89 -0.20 -9.56
N THR A 217 -22.73 -0.69 -10.79
CA THR A 217 -22.81 -2.13 -11.11
C THR A 217 -21.53 -2.87 -10.70
N SER A 218 -20.37 -2.22 -10.79
CA SER A 218 -19.06 -2.83 -10.51
C SER A 218 -18.67 -2.75 -9.04
N PHE A 219 -19.11 -1.69 -8.35
CA PHE A 219 -18.83 -1.40 -6.94
C PHE A 219 -20.13 -1.34 -6.14
N PRO A 220 -20.73 -2.51 -5.81
CA PRO A 220 -21.97 -2.54 -5.04
C PRO A 220 -21.77 -1.98 -3.62
N VAL A 221 -22.86 -1.51 -3.02
CA VAL A 221 -22.84 -0.92 -1.68
C VAL A 221 -22.52 -1.98 -0.63
N VAL A 222 -21.35 -1.89 -0.02
CA VAL A 222 -20.92 -2.82 1.05
C VAL A 222 -21.43 -2.35 2.42
N ASN A 223 -21.12 -1.09 2.78
CA ASN A 223 -21.55 -0.47 4.03
C ASN A 223 -22.33 0.83 3.78
N LYS A 224 -23.66 0.76 3.89
CA LYS A 224 -24.55 1.88 3.56
C LYS A 224 -24.31 3.04 4.54
N GLY A 225 -23.94 4.20 3.99
CA GLY A 225 -23.74 5.44 4.76
C GLY A 225 -22.55 5.41 5.72
N GLY A 226 -21.60 4.47 5.54
CA GLY A 226 -20.44 4.36 6.43
C GLY A 226 -20.81 4.03 7.88
N ALA A 227 -21.92 3.32 8.09
CA ALA A 227 -22.39 3.00 9.43
C ALA A 227 -21.32 2.24 10.23
N PRO A 228 -21.12 2.55 11.52
CA PRO A 228 -20.20 1.79 12.36
C PRO A 228 -20.54 0.29 12.36
N PHE A 229 -19.51 -0.54 12.50
CA PHE A 229 -19.67 -1.97 12.69
C PHE A 229 -20.41 -2.24 13.99
N HIS A 230 -21.42 -3.10 13.92
CA HIS A 230 -22.28 -3.53 15.00
C HIS A 230 -22.50 -5.04 14.89
N PRO A 231 -22.73 -5.77 16.00
CA PRO A 231 -23.05 -7.19 15.93
C PRO A 231 -24.22 -7.55 14.99
N LEU A 232 -25.12 -6.62 14.73
CA LEU A 232 -26.28 -6.82 13.85
C LEU A 232 -25.98 -6.62 12.35
N ASN A 233 -24.88 -5.95 12.00
CA ASN A 233 -24.58 -5.59 10.60
C ASN A 233 -23.24 -6.15 10.10
N ILE A 234 -22.31 -6.52 10.98
CA ILE A 234 -20.94 -6.86 10.60
C ILE A 234 -20.88 -8.11 9.71
N GLU A 235 -21.68 -9.13 10.00
CA GLU A 235 -21.73 -10.34 9.17
C GLU A 235 -22.13 -10.02 7.74
N ARG A 236 -23.20 -9.23 7.56
CA ARG A 236 -23.65 -8.76 6.24
C ARG A 236 -22.52 -7.99 5.55
N ILE A 237 -21.87 -7.06 6.25
CA ILE A 237 -20.80 -6.23 5.67
C ILE A 237 -19.61 -7.09 5.21
N LEU A 238 -19.15 -8.02 6.04
CA LEU A 238 -18.05 -8.94 5.70
C LEU A 238 -18.40 -9.83 4.50
N LEU A 239 -19.64 -10.32 4.43
CA LEU A 239 -20.13 -11.10 3.29
C LEU A 239 -20.18 -10.28 2.00
N GLU A 240 -20.59 -9.01 2.05
CA GLU A 240 -20.60 -8.15 0.86
C GLU A 240 -19.18 -7.83 0.38
N TYR A 241 -18.22 -7.60 1.29
CA TYR A 241 -16.80 -7.51 0.91
C TYR A 241 -16.32 -8.79 0.21
N GLN A 242 -16.61 -9.95 0.82
CA GLN A 242 -16.21 -11.24 0.26
C GLN A 242 -16.81 -11.48 -1.14
N LYS A 243 -18.09 -11.17 -1.34
CA LYS A 243 -18.74 -11.26 -2.65
C LYS A 243 -18.07 -10.35 -3.67
N GLY A 244 -17.71 -9.13 -3.27
CA GLY A 244 -16.99 -8.18 -4.12
C GLY A 244 -15.67 -8.76 -4.65
N TYR A 245 -14.80 -9.23 -3.76
CA TYR A 245 -13.52 -9.84 -4.16
C TYR A 245 -13.70 -11.12 -4.97
N THR A 246 -14.67 -11.97 -4.60
CA THR A 246 -14.98 -13.19 -5.36
C THR A 246 -15.36 -12.86 -6.80
N ARG A 247 -16.23 -11.87 -7.00
CA ARG A 247 -16.63 -11.42 -8.34
C ARG A 247 -15.45 -10.87 -9.15
N LEU A 248 -14.55 -10.11 -8.53
CA LEU A 248 -13.36 -9.60 -9.20
C LEU A 248 -12.42 -10.72 -9.64
N ILE A 249 -12.21 -11.74 -8.78
CA ILE A 249 -11.43 -12.95 -9.10
C ILE A 249 -12.06 -13.69 -10.30
N GLU A 250 -13.39 -13.87 -10.30
CA GLU A 250 -14.13 -14.53 -11.38
C GLU A 250 -14.03 -13.73 -12.69
N MET A 251 -14.22 -12.41 -12.65
CA MET A 251 -14.16 -11.54 -13.83
C MET A 251 -12.79 -11.52 -14.50
N GLU A 252 -11.72 -11.61 -13.70
CA GLU A 252 -10.34 -11.61 -14.18
C GLU A 252 -9.89 -12.99 -14.69
N GLY A 253 -10.74 -14.01 -14.58
CA GLY A 253 -10.38 -15.38 -14.95
C GLY A 253 -9.28 -15.95 -14.05
N TYR A 254 -9.17 -15.47 -12.82
CA TYR A 254 -8.20 -15.95 -11.84
C TYR A 254 -8.56 -17.31 -11.25
N ASP A 255 -9.72 -17.84 -11.60
CA ASP A 255 -10.20 -19.18 -11.24
C ASP A 255 -9.48 -20.28 -12.05
N GLU A 256 -8.16 -20.38 -11.88
CA GLU A 256 -7.38 -21.54 -12.31
C GLU A 256 -7.44 -22.60 -11.19
N GLY A 257 -8.62 -23.20 -11.01
CA GLY A 257 -8.78 -24.45 -10.25
C GLY A 257 -9.16 -24.33 -8.77
N ASN A 258 -9.82 -23.27 -8.31
CA ASN A 258 -10.19 -23.15 -6.89
C ASN A 258 -11.71 -23.18 -6.64
N GLU A 259 -12.10 -24.06 -5.72
CA GLU A 259 -13.44 -24.56 -5.48
C GLU A 259 -14.46 -23.58 -4.85
N MET A 260 -14.15 -22.28 -4.72
CA MET A 260 -14.99 -21.31 -4.00
C MET A 260 -15.79 -20.40 -4.93
N ARG A 261 -16.77 -21.00 -5.63
CA ARG A 261 -17.82 -20.26 -6.35
C ARG A 261 -18.72 -19.50 -5.36
N ILE A 262 -19.38 -18.43 -5.82
CA ILE A 262 -20.42 -17.67 -5.07
C ILE A 262 -21.40 -18.57 -4.30
N GLY A 263 -21.73 -19.75 -4.84
CA GLY A 263 -22.58 -20.75 -4.18
C GLY A 263 -22.08 -21.23 -2.81
N ARG A 264 -20.77 -21.34 -2.57
CA ARG A 264 -20.20 -21.71 -1.26
C ARG A 264 -20.17 -20.53 -0.28
N VAL A 265 -19.98 -19.30 -0.77
CA VAL A 265 -20.06 -18.08 0.06
C VAL A 265 -21.41 -17.99 0.77
N LEU A 266 -22.50 -18.37 0.07
CA LEU A 266 -23.84 -18.41 0.63
C LEU A 266 -24.04 -19.54 1.67
N GLN A 267 -23.30 -20.64 1.58
CA GLN A 267 -23.38 -21.73 2.58
C GLN A 267 -22.74 -21.34 3.93
N SER A 268 -21.73 -20.46 3.90
CA SER A 268 -21.11 -19.89 5.11
C SER A 268 -21.99 -18.86 5.82
N ALA A 269 -22.94 -18.25 5.10
CA ALA A 269 -23.88 -17.24 5.62
C ALA A 269 -25.10 -17.89 6.32
N ARG A 270 -24.86 -18.70 7.35
CA ARG A 270 -25.95 -19.40 8.07
C ARG A 270 -26.86 -18.47 8.89
N SER A 271 -26.46 -17.23 9.20
CA SER A 271 -27.24 -16.35 10.08
C SER A 271 -28.05 -15.28 9.33
N VAL A 272 -27.53 -14.74 8.21
CA VAL A 272 -28.19 -13.65 7.45
C VAL A 272 -29.51 -14.11 6.80
N ILE A 273 -29.60 -15.37 6.38
CA ILE A 273 -30.82 -15.91 5.75
C ILE A 273 -31.99 -15.95 6.75
N TYR A 274 -31.72 -16.16 8.04
CA TYR A 274 -32.78 -16.20 9.06
C TYR A 274 -33.32 -14.82 9.43
N MET A 275 -32.55 -13.74 9.22
CA MET A 275 -32.99 -12.37 9.53
C MET A 275 -33.75 -11.68 8.39
N GLN A 276 -33.73 -12.21 7.16
CA GLN A 276 -34.53 -11.67 6.04
C GLN A 276 -35.89 -12.38 5.86
N SER A 277 -36.13 -13.45 6.63
CA SER A 277 -37.37 -14.25 6.59
C SER A 277 -38.34 -13.97 7.74
N ILE A 278 -38.14 -12.88 8.50
CA ILE A 278 -39.01 -12.38 9.57
C ILE A 278 -39.27 -10.89 9.30
#